data_AF-A0A7W0ZVR2-F1
#
_entry.id   AF-A0A7W0ZVR2-F1
#
_cell.length_a   1.000
_cell.length_b   1.000
_cell.length_c   1.000
_cell.angle_alpha   90.00
_cell.angle_beta   90.00
_cell.angle_gamma   90.00
#
_symmetry.space_group_name_H-M   'P 1'
#
loop_
_entity.id
_entity.type
_entity.pdbx_description
1 polymer ?
#
loop_
_entity_poly.entity_id
_entity_poly.type
_entity_poly.pdbx_seq_one_letter_code
_entity_poly.pdbx_strand_id
1 'polypeptide(L)'
;MSFGRNPHVAKAEAAELKAQTASDAASYERAWRDAGRLWERAAERESDAKRRALYTANAERARTTADEPQVEGEPSAPEADSGMN
;
A
#
# COMPACT_ATOMS: atom_id res chain seq x y z
N MET A 1 -3.39 -27.07 8.18
CA MET A 1 -3.60 -27.17 6.72
C MET A 1 -4.89 -26.44 6.34
N SER A 2 -4.82 -25.21 5.80
CA SER A 2 -6.00 -24.41 5.44
C SER A 2 -6.21 -24.46 3.93
N PHE A 3 -6.90 -25.50 3.43
CA PHE A 3 -7.13 -25.75 2.01
C PHE A 3 -8.28 -24.93 1.39
N GLY A 4 -8.83 -23.94 2.11
CA GLY A 4 -9.93 -23.10 1.63
C GLY A 4 -9.67 -21.59 1.71
N ARG A 5 -8.44 -21.17 2.02
CA ARG A 5 -8.12 -19.75 2.20
C ARG A 5 -7.51 -19.19 0.92
N ASN A 6 -8.02 -18.06 0.46
CA ASN A 6 -7.60 -17.41 -0.76
C ASN A 6 -6.07 -17.15 -0.74
N PRO A 7 -5.27 -17.81 -1.59
CA PRO A 7 -3.81 -17.74 -1.51
C PRO A 7 -3.27 -16.37 -1.91
N HIS A 8 -4.08 -15.54 -2.57
CA HIS A 8 -3.70 -14.18 -2.94
C HIS A 8 -3.73 -13.24 -1.73
N VAL A 9 -4.57 -13.52 -0.72
CA VAL A 9 -4.67 -12.69 0.50
C VAL A 9 -3.35 -12.70 1.26
N ALA A 10 -2.81 -13.89 1.56
CA ALA A 10 -1.54 -13.99 2.27
C ALA A 10 -0.36 -13.37 1.49
N LYS A 11 -0.40 -13.45 0.15
CA LYS A 11 0.60 -12.80 -0.71
C LYS A 11 0.44 -11.29 -0.71
N ALA A 12 -0.79 -10.78 -0.73
CA ALA A 12 -1.08 -9.35 -0.68
C ALA A 12 -0.63 -8.76 0.66
N GLU A 13 -0.97 -9.40 1.79
CA GLU A 13 -0.53 -9.02 3.12
C GLU A 13 1.02 -9.01 3.23
N ALA A 14 1.69 -10.02 2.67
CA ALA A 14 3.15 -10.05 2.64
C ALA A 14 3.75 -8.92 1.79
N ALA A 15 3.11 -8.57 0.67
CA ALA A 15 3.53 -7.44 -0.17
C ALA A 15 3.31 -6.08 0.54
N GLU A 16 2.20 -5.90 1.26
CA GLU A 16 1.97 -4.70 2.09
C GLU A 16 3.01 -4.57 3.20
N LEU A 17 3.36 -5.67 3.88
CA LEU A 17 4.41 -5.66 4.89
C LEU A 17 5.78 -5.33 4.28
N LYS A 18 6.07 -5.89 3.10
CA LYS A 18 7.29 -5.55 2.35
C LYS A 18 7.33 -4.08 1.99
N ALA A 19 6.20 -3.49 1.58
CA ALA A 19 6.14 -2.08 1.26
C ALA A 19 6.42 -1.22 2.49
N GLN A 20 5.82 -1.54 3.63
CA GLN A 20 6.04 -0.83 4.89
C GLN A 20 7.48 -0.94 5.44
N THR A 21 8.19 -2.01 5.08
CA THR A 21 9.57 -2.27 5.53
C THR A 21 10.61 -1.94 4.45
N ALA A 22 10.20 -1.43 3.29
CA ALA A 22 11.09 -1.04 2.22
C ALA A 22 11.89 0.20 2.63
N SER A 23 13.21 0.15 2.45
CA SER A 23 14.12 1.26 2.73
C SER A 23 14.26 2.23 1.56
N ASP A 24 13.70 1.90 0.40
CA ASP A 24 13.82 2.69 -0.82
C ASP A 24 12.46 2.93 -1.46
N ALA A 25 12.26 4.16 -1.95
CA ALA A 25 10.99 4.61 -2.53
C ALA A 25 10.53 3.74 -3.72
N ALA A 26 11.48 3.27 -4.55
CA ALA A 26 11.16 2.41 -5.68
C ALA A 26 10.63 1.03 -5.25
N SER A 27 11.23 0.40 -4.24
CA SER A 27 10.74 -0.87 -3.68
C SER A 27 9.45 -0.69 -2.89
N TYR A 28 9.29 0.43 -2.18
CA TYR A 28 8.04 0.83 -1.52
C TYR A 28 6.89 0.87 -2.53
N GLU A 29 7.04 1.68 -3.57
CA GLU A 29 6.06 1.88 -4.64
C GLU A 29 5.74 0.57 -5.37
N ARG A 30 6.77 -0.19 -5.75
CA ARG A 30 6.60 -1.50 -6.41
C ARG A 30 5.85 -2.49 -5.53
N ALA A 31 6.21 -2.58 -4.24
CA ALA A 31 5.57 -3.50 -3.31
C ALA A 31 4.10 -3.13 -3.09
N TRP A 32 3.76 -1.84 -3.01
CA TRP A 32 2.36 -1.40 -2.94
C TRP A 32 1.57 -1.71 -4.22
N ARG A 33 2.16 -1.51 -5.41
CA ARG A 33 1.50 -1.89 -6.67
C ARG A 33 1.25 -3.39 -6.78
N ASP A 34 2.22 -4.19 -6.34
CA ASP A 34 2.07 -5.64 -6.32
C ASP A 34 1.03 -6.10 -5.29
N ALA A 35 0.99 -5.48 -4.11
CA ALA A 35 -0.06 -5.70 -3.12
C ALA A 35 -1.45 -5.40 -3.70
N GLY A 36 -1.61 -4.26 -4.40
CA GLY A 36 -2.86 -3.89 -5.05
C GLY A 36 -3.33 -4.95 -6.06
N ARG A 37 -2.45 -5.40 -6.95
CA ARG A 37 -2.76 -6.47 -7.93
C ARG A 37 -3.15 -7.78 -7.26
N LEU A 38 -2.47 -8.15 -6.17
CA LEU A 38 -2.77 -9.37 -5.43
C LEU A 38 -4.13 -9.30 -4.72
N TRP A 39 -4.49 -8.13 -4.18
CA TRP A 39 -5.81 -7.90 -3.59
C TRP A 39 -6.92 -7.96 -4.64
N GLU A 40 -6.71 -7.46 -5.86
CA GLU A 40 -7.69 -7.63 -6.94
C GLU A 40 -7.90 -9.10 -7.31
N ARG A 41 -6.80 -9.86 -7.47
CA ARG A 41 -6.89 -11.31 -7.69
C ARG A 41 -7.57 -12.02 -6.53
N ALA A 42 -7.39 -11.53 -5.30
CA ALA A 42 -8.10 -12.04 -4.15
C ALA A 42 -9.61 -11.75 -4.26
N ALA A 43 -10.01 -10.53 -4.61
CA ALA A 43 -11.40 -10.13 -4.82
C ALA A 43 -12.07 -10.94 -5.93
N GLU A 44 -11.42 -11.09 -7.09
CA GLU A 44 -11.92 -11.85 -8.25
C GLU A 44 -12.28 -13.30 -7.89
N ARG A 45 -11.47 -13.93 -7.03
CA ARG A 45 -11.63 -15.33 -6.62
C ARG A 45 -12.58 -15.51 -5.43
N GLU A 46 -12.87 -14.46 -4.69
CA GLU A 46 -13.67 -14.53 -3.47
C GLU A 46 -15.18 -14.62 -3.78
N SER A 47 -15.85 -15.60 -3.18
CA SER A 47 -17.29 -15.83 -3.32
C SER A 47 -18.12 -14.98 -2.35
N ASP A 48 -17.56 -14.67 -1.17
CA ASP A 48 -18.24 -13.85 -0.16
C ASP A 48 -18.20 -12.36 -0.57
N ALA A 49 -19.38 -11.76 -0.74
CA ALA A 49 -19.51 -10.38 -1.18
C ALA A 49 -18.87 -9.35 -0.23
N LYS A 50 -18.91 -9.59 1.09
CA LYS A 50 -18.29 -8.70 2.09
C LYS A 50 -16.77 -8.77 1.98
N ARG A 51 -16.23 -9.98 1.86
CA ARG A 51 -14.78 -10.19 1.72
C ARG A 51 -14.27 -9.67 0.38
N ARG A 52 -15.04 -9.85 -0.69
CA ARG A 52 -14.74 -9.26 -2.00
C ARG A 52 -14.65 -7.74 -1.91
N ALA A 53 -15.63 -7.08 -1.30
CA ALA A 53 -15.61 -5.63 -1.11
C ALA A 53 -14.40 -5.16 -0.29
N LEU A 54 -14.06 -5.90 0.78
CA LEU A 54 -12.85 -5.63 1.57
C LEU A 54 -11.57 -5.74 0.72
N TYR A 55 -11.45 -6.77 -0.11
CA TYR A 55 -10.29 -6.97 -0.96
C TYR A 55 -10.19 -5.90 -2.05
N THR A 56 -11.31 -5.48 -2.63
CA THR A 56 -11.35 -4.35 -3.57
C THR A 56 -10.90 -3.04 -2.90
N ALA A 57 -11.40 -2.74 -1.69
CA ALA A 57 -10.99 -1.55 -0.95
C ALA A 57 -9.50 -1.56 -0.61
N ASN A 58 -8.95 -2.73 -0.24
CA ASN A 58 -7.52 -2.88 0.01
C ASN A 58 -6.70 -2.67 -1.27
N ALA A 59 -7.18 -3.16 -2.42
CA ALA A 59 -6.52 -2.95 -3.70
C ALA A 59 -6.45 -1.47 -4.09
N GLU A 60 -7.56 -0.75 -3.90
CA GLU A 60 -7.63 0.69 -4.14
C GLU A 60 -6.69 1.46 -3.22
N ARG A 61 -6.73 1.18 -1.92
CA ARG A 61 -5.83 1.80 -0.94
C ARG A 61 -4.36 1.58 -1.31
N ALA A 62 -3.99 0.35 -1.65
CA ALA A 62 -2.61 0.03 -2.03
C ALA A 62 -2.15 0.80 -3.29
N ARG A 63 -3.05 1.04 -4.25
CA ARG A 63 -2.75 1.86 -5.44
C ARG A 63 -2.57 3.33 -5.08
N THR A 64 -3.50 3.89 -4.30
CA THR A 64 -3.39 5.27 -3.83
C THR A 64 -2.08 5.47 -3.07
N THR A 65 -1.72 4.55 -2.17
CA THR A 65 -0.47 4.61 -1.42
C THR A 65 0.77 4.45 -2.32
N ALA A 66 0.71 3.65 -3.39
CA ALA A 66 1.79 3.57 -4.36
C ALA A 66 1.98 4.88 -5.16
N ASP A 67 0.88 5.56 -5.48
CA ASP A 67 0.91 6.78 -6.29
C ASP A 67 1.19 8.03 -5.44
N GLU A 68 1.04 7.96 -4.12
CA GLU A 68 1.52 8.98 -3.20
C GLU A 68 3.05 8.95 -3.13
N PRO A 69 3.74 10.03 -3.55
CA PRO A 69 5.17 10.11 -3.33
C PRO A 69 5.43 10.09 -1.81
N GLN A 70 6.23 9.14 -1.35
CA GLN A 70 6.85 9.21 -0.02
C GLN A 70 7.76 10.43 -0.03
N VAL A 71 7.20 11.58 0.33
CA VAL A 71 7.96 12.82 0.53
C VAL A 71 8.80 12.58 1.78
N GLU A 72 9.98 12.01 1.60
CA GLU A 72 11.02 12.06 2.62
C GLU A 72 11.25 13.55 2.94
N GLY A 73 11.11 13.89 4.22
CA GLY A 73 10.91 15.28 4.63
C GLY A 73 12.01 16.24 4.18
N GLU A 74 11.59 17.33 3.55
CA GLU A 74 12.17 18.62 3.88
C GLU A 74 11.46 19.13 5.14
N PRO A 75 12.14 19.26 6.29
CA PRO A 75 11.74 20.29 7.24
C PRO A 75 12.10 21.61 6.58
N SER A 76 11.23 22.15 5.71
CA SER A 76 11.32 23.58 5.39
C SER A 76 11.04 24.30 6.70
N ALA A 77 12.13 24.64 7.39
CA ALA A 77 12.14 25.46 8.58
C ALA A 77 11.24 26.68 8.33
N PRO A 78 10.49 27.15 9.33
CA PRO A 78 9.97 28.50 9.25
C PRO A 78 11.20 29.42 9.29
N GLU A 79 11.64 29.92 8.13
CA GLU A 79 12.45 31.13 8.09
C GLU A 79 11.54 32.25 8.60
N ALA A 80 11.53 32.35 9.93
CA ALA A 80 11.29 33.58 10.63
C ALA A 80 12.41 34.54 10.19
N ASP A 81 12.19 35.24 9.08
CA ASP A 81 12.85 36.52 8.85
C ASP A 81 12.20 37.56 9.77
N SER A 82 12.48 37.40 11.06
CA SER A 82 12.54 38.52 11.97
C SER A 82 13.85 39.24 11.71
N GLY A 83 13.80 40.28 10.89
CA GLY A 83 14.86 41.27 10.88
C GLY A 83 15.00 42.07 9.62
N MET A 84 14.16 43.10 9.43
CA MET A 84 14.71 44.35 8.90
C MET A 84 14.07 45.57 9.59
N ASN A 85 14.95 46.24 10.33
CA ASN A 85 14.94 47.53 11.00
C ASN A 85 14.01 48.61 10.43
#